data_AF-A0A5J4XS54-F1
#
_entry.id   AF-A0A5J4XS54-F1
#
_cell.length_a   1.000
_cell.length_b   1.000
_cell.length_c   1.000
_cell.angle_alpha   90.00
_cell.angle_beta   90.00
_cell.angle_gamma   90.00
#
_symmetry.space_group_name_H-M   'P 1'
#
loop_
_entity.id
_entity.type
_entity.pdbx_description
1 polymer ?
#
loop_
_entity_poly.entity_id
_entity_poly.type
_entity_poly.pdbx_seq_one_letter_code
_entity_poly.pdbx_strand_id
1 'polypeptide(L)'
;CSSVSYLKRASTFLAWDLVDPQHLVASYWVSPACVLALRFCMLLHLAAAIVVDDKTIDAQWPLGFCNWSSIMTGWTGVVGCLVSTKHWTSHALQSSSPRTTLSATNHLKRHQSDACHWGVLERLFLLSLIVAAPAAVLVPALYWPYTYVSTQAYVLQSSAIALLLLEVMLSRAPFISYHWQVWLLFCSAYVAVMWIHAAVTDKWICARLDWSNASSILLYISLLLLIIVMWFA
;
A
#
# COMPACT_ATOMS: atom_id res chain seq x y z
N CYS A 1 -37.87 -13.09 23.09
CA CYS A 1 -36.47 -13.26 23.56
C CYS A 1 -35.59 -13.71 22.41
N SER A 2 -35.08 -12.76 21.64
CA SER A 2 -34.07 -12.99 20.60
C SER A 2 -32.73 -13.24 21.27
N SER A 3 -32.19 -14.44 21.07
CA SER A 3 -30.85 -14.84 21.51
C SER A 3 -29.82 -13.82 21.02
N VAL A 4 -29.25 -13.07 21.94
CA VAL A 4 -28.04 -12.28 21.73
C VAL A 4 -26.93 -13.30 21.45
N SER A 5 -26.70 -13.57 20.17
CA SER A 5 -25.57 -14.37 19.72
C SER A 5 -24.31 -13.69 20.21
N TYR A 6 -23.68 -14.32 21.20
CA TYR A 6 -22.41 -13.94 21.80
C TYR A 6 -21.45 -13.44 20.72
N LEU A 7 -20.87 -12.26 20.96
CA LEU A 7 -19.67 -11.76 20.32
C LEU A 7 -18.65 -12.90 20.28
N LYS A 8 -18.62 -13.61 19.15
CA LYS A 8 -17.59 -14.58 18.84
C LYS A 8 -16.31 -13.76 18.81
N ARG A 9 -15.51 -13.86 19.87
CA ARG A 9 -14.21 -13.17 20.00
C ARG A 9 -13.50 -13.38 18.67
N ALA A 10 -13.21 -12.28 17.95
CA ALA A 10 -12.56 -12.34 16.65
C ALA A 10 -11.30 -13.20 16.81
N SER A 11 -11.30 -14.39 16.21
CA SER A 11 -10.19 -15.34 16.32
C SER A 11 -8.97 -14.89 15.52
N THR A 12 -9.13 -13.83 14.72
CA THR A 12 -8.13 -13.24 13.84
C THR A 12 -8.05 -11.74 14.13
N PHE A 13 -6.91 -11.29 14.67
CA PHE A 13 -6.59 -9.85 14.80
C PHE A 13 -6.13 -9.28 13.45
N LEU A 14 -6.80 -9.67 12.38
CA LEU A 14 -6.44 -9.20 11.06
C LEU A 14 -7.15 -7.86 10.83
N ALA A 15 -6.40 -6.85 10.41
CA ALA A 15 -6.90 -5.47 10.32
C ALA A 15 -8.10 -5.29 9.37
N TRP A 16 -8.32 -6.24 8.44
CA TRP A 16 -9.47 -6.26 7.54
C TRP A 16 -10.81 -6.51 8.28
N ASP A 17 -10.79 -7.16 9.45
CA ASP A 17 -12.01 -7.44 10.22
C ASP A 17 -12.55 -6.17 10.93
N LEU A 18 -11.72 -5.12 11.02
CA LEU A 18 -12.05 -3.85 11.69
C LEU A 18 -12.54 -2.77 10.71
N VAL A 19 -12.48 -3.02 9.40
CA VAL A 19 -12.75 -2.02 8.38
C VAL A 19 -13.82 -2.52 7.42
N ASP A 20 -14.83 -1.69 7.20
CA ASP A 20 -15.80 -1.95 6.13
C ASP A 20 -15.12 -1.68 4.77
N PRO A 21 -15.10 -2.65 3.83
CA PRO A 21 -14.60 -2.44 2.48
C PRO A 21 -15.14 -1.19 1.78
N GLN A 22 -16.36 -0.75 2.12
CA GLN A 22 -16.96 0.46 1.55
C GLN A 22 -16.17 1.72 1.90
N HIS A 23 -15.52 1.75 3.08
CA HIS A 23 -14.69 2.89 3.50
C HIS A 23 -13.42 3.04 2.68
N LEU A 24 -12.97 1.98 2.00
CA LEU A 24 -11.81 2.06 1.10
C LEU A 24 -12.11 2.85 -0.16
N VAL A 25 -13.39 3.04 -0.52
CA VAL A 25 -13.80 3.65 -1.79
C VAL A 25 -14.55 4.96 -1.57
N ALA A 26 -15.24 5.08 -0.45
CA ALA A 26 -15.98 6.26 -0.07
C ALA A 26 -15.44 6.85 1.23
N SER A 27 -14.91 8.07 1.13
CA SER A 27 -14.64 8.88 2.31
C SER A 27 -15.92 9.60 2.72
N TYR A 28 -16.15 9.77 4.02
CA TYR A 28 -17.23 10.65 4.50
C TYR A 28 -16.93 12.13 4.20
N TRP A 29 -15.65 12.47 4.03
CA TRP A 29 -15.19 13.83 3.87
C TRP A 29 -15.17 14.29 2.42
N VAL A 30 -15.08 13.35 1.48
CA VAL A 30 -14.81 13.66 0.08
C VAL A 30 -15.59 12.74 -0.84
N SER A 31 -16.11 13.30 -1.93
CA SER A 31 -16.86 12.53 -2.92
C SER A 31 -16.03 11.38 -3.51
N PRO A 32 -16.65 10.25 -3.91
CA PRO A 32 -15.96 9.15 -4.58
C PRO A 32 -15.20 9.58 -5.84
N ALA A 33 -15.69 10.61 -6.55
CA ALA A 33 -15.03 11.18 -7.73
C ALA A 33 -13.67 11.80 -7.38
N CYS A 34 -13.54 12.45 -6.22
CA CYS A 34 -12.27 13.00 -5.77
C CYS A 34 -11.27 11.91 -5.38
N VAL A 35 -11.73 10.81 -4.75
CA VAL A 35 -10.87 9.66 -4.44
C VAL A 35 -10.37 9.01 -5.73
N LEU A 36 -11.24 8.87 -6.74
CA LEU A 36 -10.84 8.38 -8.06
C LEU A 36 -9.83 9.32 -8.73
N ALA A 37 -10.04 10.63 -8.66
CA ALA A 37 -9.11 11.62 -9.19
C ALA A 37 -7.74 11.55 -8.51
N LEU A 38 -7.70 11.35 -7.19
CA LEU A 38 -6.44 11.14 -6.45
C LEU A 38 -5.69 9.90 -6.95
N ARG A 39 -6.39 8.77 -7.11
CA ARG A 39 -5.81 7.53 -7.65
C ARG A 39 -5.30 7.71 -9.07
N PHE A 40 -6.01 8.48 -9.89
CA PHE A 40 -5.54 8.85 -11.22
C PHE A 40 -4.30 9.74 -11.18
N CYS A 41 -4.22 10.70 -10.24
CA CYS A 41 -3.02 11.50 -10.01
C CYS A 41 -1.83 10.62 -9.61
N MET A 42 -2.03 9.57 -8.80
CA MET A 42 -0.97 8.60 -8.46
C MET A 42 -0.46 7.85 -9.71
N LEU A 43 -1.36 7.52 -10.66
CA LEU A 43 -0.97 6.92 -11.94
C LEU A 43 -0.18 7.88 -12.82
N LEU A 44 -0.66 9.12 -12.95
CA LEU A 44 0.05 10.17 -13.68
C LEU A 44 1.42 10.44 -13.08
N HIS A 45 1.53 10.39 -11.75
CA HIS A 45 2.79 10.52 -11.04
C HIS A 45 3.75 9.38 -11.40
N LEU A 46 3.29 8.12 -11.42
CA LEU A 46 4.12 6.99 -11.88
C LEU A 46 4.56 7.18 -13.35
N ALA A 47 3.65 7.60 -14.24
CA ALA A 47 4.00 7.85 -15.63
C ALA A 47 5.06 8.95 -15.76
N ALA A 48 4.92 10.05 -15.01
CA ALA A 48 5.91 11.12 -14.96
C ALA A 48 7.26 10.62 -14.43
N ALA A 49 7.26 9.78 -13.39
CA ALA A 49 8.47 9.18 -12.85
C ALA A 49 9.20 8.32 -13.91
N ILE A 50 8.48 7.47 -14.64
CA ILE A 50 9.04 6.65 -15.73
C ILE A 50 9.65 7.52 -16.83
N VAL A 51 8.94 8.57 -17.26
CA VAL A 51 9.41 9.48 -18.33
C VAL A 51 10.65 10.28 -17.91
N VAL A 52 10.75 10.65 -16.64
CA VAL A 52 11.93 11.34 -16.09
C VAL A 52 13.13 10.40 -16.00
N ASP A 53 12.91 9.16 -15.56
CA ASP A 53 13.97 8.17 -15.35
C ASP A 53 14.64 7.73 -16.66
N ASP A 54 13.87 7.61 -17.75
CA ASP A 54 14.37 7.24 -19.10
C ASP A 54 15.41 8.23 -19.64
N LYS A 55 15.44 9.46 -19.13
CA LYS A 55 16.39 10.50 -19.54
C LYS A 55 17.66 10.56 -18.71
N THR A 56 17.78 9.75 -17.66
CA THR A 56 18.86 9.84 -16.65
C THR A 56 19.62 8.52 -16.43
N ILE A 57 19.48 7.56 -17.35
CA ILE A 57 19.86 6.14 -17.19
C ILE A 57 21.35 5.87 -16.86
N ASP A 58 22.27 6.82 -17.06
CA ASP A 58 23.69 6.47 -17.06
C ASP A 58 24.38 6.31 -15.69
N ALA A 59 23.81 6.65 -14.52
CA ALA A 59 24.57 6.45 -13.26
C ALA A 59 23.81 6.42 -11.92
N GLN A 60 22.48 6.47 -11.85
CA GLN A 60 21.82 6.88 -10.60
C GLN A 60 20.90 5.80 -10.01
N TRP A 61 21.51 4.81 -9.36
CA TRP A 61 20.81 3.85 -8.48
C TRP A 61 19.90 4.46 -7.39
N PRO A 62 20.05 5.72 -6.90
CA PRO A 62 19.07 6.32 -6.01
C PRO A 62 17.71 6.47 -6.71
N LEU A 63 17.69 6.56 -8.04
CA LEU A 63 16.47 6.46 -8.84
C LEU A 63 15.85 5.07 -8.71
N GLY A 64 16.62 3.97 -8.73
CA GLY A 64 16.07 2.62 -8.59
C GLY A 64 15.31 2.37 -7.27
N PHE A 65 15.76 2.95 -6.16
CA PHE A 65 15.09 2.83 -4.86
C PHE A 65 13.91 3.83 -4.71
N CYS A 66 14.05 5.05 -5.24
CA CYS A 66 12.91 5.97 -5.39
C CYS A 66 11.83 5.41 -6.33
N ASN A 67 12.24 4.69 -7.37
CA ASN A 67 11.37 4.00 -8.31
C ASN A 67 10.53 2.96 -7.59
N TRP A 68 11.05 2.25 -6.58
CA TRP A 68 10.23 1.31 -5.82
C TRP A 68 9.04 1.99 -5.13
N SER A 69 9.25 3.13 -4.45
CA SER A 69 8.16 3.88 -3.85
C SER A 69 7.19 4.44 -4.90
N SER A 70 7.70 4.96 -6.02
CA SER A 70 6.87 5.42 -7.13
C SER A 70 6.07 4.29 -7.77
N ILE A 71 6.67 3.11 -7.97
CA ILE A 71 6.04 1.89 -8.49
C ILE A 71 4.95 1.43 -7.53
N MET A 72 5.23 1.37 -6.22
CA MET A 72 4.25 0.98 -5.21
C MET A 72 3.11 2.00 -5.10
N THR A 73 3.40 3.28 -5.26
CA THR A 73 2.41 4.36 -5.32
C THR A 73 1.53 4.19 -6.57
N GLY A 74 2.13 3.99 -7.74
CA GLY A 74 1.39 3.76 -8.97
C GLY A 74 0.58 2.46 -8.95
N TRP A 75 1.14 1.36 -8.43
CA TRP A 75 0.43 0.10 -8.21
C TRP A 75 -0.78 0.29 -7.30
N THR A 76 -0.61 1.01 -6.18
CA THR A 76 -1.72 1.36 -5.28
C THR A 76 -2.77 2.19 -6.02
N GLY A 77 -2.35 3.12 -6.87
CA GLY A 77 -3.24 3.86 -7.77
C GLY A 77 -4.02 2.96 -8.73
N VAL A 78 -3.36 1.98 -9.38
CA VAL A 78 -4.00 1.02 -10.31
C VAL A 78 -5.05 0.21 -9.57
N VAL A 79 -4.66 -0.47 -8.49
CA VAL A 79 -5.58 -1.35 -7.76
C VAL A 79 -6.71 -0.52 -7.14
N GLY A 80 -6.42 0.67 -6.62
CA GLY A 80 -7.42 1.60 -6.14
C GLY A 80 -8.44 1.99 -7.22
N CYS A 81 -7.98 2.33 -8.43
CA CYS A 81 -8.87 2.64 -9.56
C CYS A 81 -9.79 1.45 -9.86
N LEU A 82 -9.24 0.23 -9.92
CA LEU A 82 -10.03 -0.98 -10.17
C LEU A 82 -11.09 -1.21 -9.08
N VAL A 83 -10.73 -1.04 -7.80
CA VAL A 83 -11.68 -1.16 -6.68
C VAL A 83 -12.78 -0.08 -6.78
N SER A 84 -12.42 1.16 -7.10
CA SER A 84 -13.37 2.25 -7.30
C SER A 84 -14.35 1.97 -8.43
N THR A 85 -13.84 1.55 -9.59
CA THR A 85 -14.67 1.25 -10.75
C THR A 85 -15.62 0.09 -10.47
N LYS A 86 -15.15 -0.96 -9.80
CA LYS A 86 -15.99 -2.10 -9.38
C LYS A 86 -17.13 -1.66 -8.46
N HIS A 87 -16.86 -0.80 -7.47
CA HIS A 87 -17.89 -0.29 -6.56
C HIS A 87 -18.87 0.65 -7.25
N TRP A 88 -18.38 1.52 -8.15
CA TRP A 88 -19.26 2.44 -8.86
C TRP A 88 -20.20 1.71 -9.83
N THR A 89 -19.66 0.75 -10.59
CA THR A 89 -20.45 -0.07 -11.51
C THR A 89 -21.50 -0.90 -10.76
N SER A 90 -21.17 -1.47 -9.59
CA SER A 90 -22.15 -2.21 -8.80
C SER A 90 -23.28 -1.32 -8.28
N HIS A 91 -22.97 -0.10 -7.82
CA HIS A 91 -23.99 0.88 -7.40
C HIS A 91 -24.88 1.35 -8.56
N ALA A 92 -24.32 1.60 -9.75
CA ALA A 92 -25.08 2.02 -10.93
C ALA A 92 -26.04 0.92 -11.42
N LEU A 93 -25.63 -0.34 -11.34
CA LEU A 93 -26.49 -1.48 -11.67
C LEU A 93 -27.62 -1.63 -10.64
N GLN A 94 -27.35 -1.40 -9.36
CA GLN A 94 -28.37 -1.46 -8.31
C GLN A 94 -29.40 -0.33 -8.40
N SER A 95 -29.00 0.89 -8.77
CA SER A 95 -29.93 2.02 -8.93
C SER A 95 -30.87 1.87 -10.13
N SER A 96 -30.47 1.06 -11.12
CA SER A 96 -31.24 0.82 -12.35
C SER A 96 -32.31 -0.26 -12.20
N SER A 97 -32.31 -1.02 -11.10
CA SER A 97 -33.27 -2.12 -10.89
C SER A 97 -34.59 -1.58 -10.31
N PRO A 98 -35.76 -1.89 -10.91
CA PRO A 98 -37.06 -1.42 -10.41
C PRO A 98 -37.32 -1.94 -9.00
N ARG A 99 -37.46 -1.00 -8.06
CA ARG A 99 -37.56 -1.25 -6.62
C ARG A 99 -38.92 -1.91 -6.29
N THR A 100 -38.97 -3.24 -6.35
CA THR A 100 -40.13 -4.02 -5.87
C THR A 100 -40.14 -4.04 -4.34
N THR A 101 -41.26 -3.62 -3.74
CA THR A 101 -41.42 -3.35 -2.29
C THR A 101 -41.23 -4.58 -1.39
N LEU A 102 -41.39 -5.80 -1.92
CA LEU A 102 -41.14 -7.04 -1.18
C LEU A 102 -39.64 -7.35 -0.97
N SER A 103 -38.73 -6.63 -1.66
CA SER A 103 -37.30 -6.90 -1.63
C SER A 103 -36.57 -6.27 -0.43
N ALA A 104 -37.17 -5.27 0.24
CA ALA A 104 -36.48 -4.46 1.24
C ALA A 104 -35.98 -5.24 2.48
N THR A 105 -36.75 -6.23 2.94
CA THR A 105 -36.37 -7.07 4.09
C THR A 105 -35.31 -8.11 3.73
N ASN A 106 -35.36 -8.65 2.51
CA ASN A 106 -34.32 -9.56 2.01
C ASN A 106 -33.00 -8.82 1.72
N HIS A 107 -33.04 -7.55 1.30
CA HIS A 107 -31.84 -6.73 1.08
C HIS A 107 -31.05 -6.48 2.37
N LEU A 108 -31.71 -6.17 3.48
CA LEU A 108 -31.02 -5.93 4.76
C LEU A 108 -30.26 -7.17 5.25
N LYS A 109 -30.88 -8.35 5.14
CA LYS A 109 -30.26 -9.62 5.57
C LYS A 109 -29.10 -10.03 4.66
N ARG A 110 -29.19 -9.71 3.35
CA ARG A 110 -28.13 -9.99 2.37
C ARG A 110 -26.94 -9.04 2.54
N HIS A 111 -27.19 -7.74 2.75
CA HIS A 111 -26.13 -6.77 3.04
C HIS A 111 -25.32 -7.15 4.29
N GLN A 112 -25.96 -7.70 5.31
CA GLN A 112 -25.27 -8.13 6.53
C GLN A 112 -24.43 -9.40 6.34
N SER A 113 -24.82 -10.29 5.42
CA SER A 113 -24.05 -11.49 5.06
C SER A 113 -22.88 -11.16 4.12
N ASP A 114 -23.08 -10.24 3.19
CA ASP A 114 -22.07 -9.89 2.19
C ASP A 114 -21.04 -8.87 2.72
N ALA A 115 -21.37 -8.10 3.76
CA ALA A 115 -20.47 -7.17 4.43
C ALA A 115 -19.23 -7.84 5.05
N CYS A 116 -19.22 -9.17 5.21
CA CYS A 116 -18.11 -9.90 5.83
C CYS A 116 -17.11 -10.46 4.81
N HIS A 117 -17.41 -10.46 3.51
CA HIS A 117 -16.54 -11.06 2.50
C HIS A 117 -15.79 -10.03 1.66
N TRP A 118 -14.59 -9.69 2.14
CA TRP A 118 -13.58 -8.98 1.37
C TRP A 118 -13.23 -9.75 0.10
N GLY A 119 -13.45 -9.13 -1.07
CA GLY A 119 -12.95 -9.64 -2.34
C GLY A 119 -11.42 -9.57 -2.43
N VAL A 120 -10.83 -10.35 -3.34
CA VAL A 120 -9.38 -10.42 -3.53
C VAL A 120 -8.78 -9.06 -3.86
N LEU A 121 -9.47 -8.27 -4.69
CA LEU A 121 -8.99 -6.97 -5.14
C LEU A 121 -8.93 -5.95 -4.00
N GLU A 122 -9.96 -5.92 -3.15
CA GLU A 122 -10.01 -5.05 -1.97
C GLU A 122 -8.89 -5.40 -0.96
N ARG A 123 -8.61 -6.70 -0.78
CA ARG A 123 -7.47 -7.15 0.05
C ARG A 123 -6.13 -6.73 -0.54
N LEU A 124 -5.95 -6.89 -1.85
CA LEU A 124 -4.73 -6.47 -2.53
C LEU A 124 -4.51 -4.96 -2.41
N PHE A 125 -5.58 -4.17 -2.54
CA PHE A 125 -5.51 -2.72 -2.38
C PHE A 125 -5.12 -2.32 -0.96
N LEU A 126 -5.76 -2.93 0.05
CA LEU A 126 -5.44 -2.62 1.43
C LEU A 126 -4.01 -3.06 1.77
N LEU A 127 -3.57 -4.23 1.28
CA LEU A 127 -2.21 -4.71 1.44
C LEU A 127 -1.21 -3.75 0.77
N SER A 128 -1.50 -3.27 -0.44
CA SER A 128 -0.62 -2.33 -1.12
C SER A 128 -0.52 -1.00 -0.38
N LEU A 129 -1.62 -0.47 0.16
CA LEU A 129 -1.63 0.73 1.00
C LEU A 129 -0.77 0.55 2.27
N ILE A 130 -0.98 -0.55 2.99
CA ILE A 130 -0.26 -0.87 4.23
C ILE A 130 1.23 -1.11 3.98
N VAL A 131 1.64 -1.51 2.78
CA VAL A 131 3.06 -1.72 2.41
C VAL A 131 3.67 -0.43 1.85
N ALA A 132 2.97 0.24 0.95
CA ALA A 132 3.48 1.39 0.21
C ALA A 132 3.59 2.64 1.09
N ALA A 133 2.55 2.96 1.87
CA ALA A 133 2.54 4.17 2.71
C ALA A 133 3.68 4.21 3.74
N PRO A 134 3.96 3.13 4.49
CA PRO A 134 5.14 3.11 5.35
C PRO A 134 6.44 3.20 4.56
N ALA A 135 6.54 2.47 3.44
CA ALA A 135 7.72 2.46 2.58
C ALA A 135 8.07 3.87 2.17
N ALA A 136 7.08 4.59 1.66
CA ALA A 136 7.23 5.95 1.20
C ALA A 136 7.68 6.89 2.33
N VAL A 137 7.30 6.67 3.59
CA VAL A 137 7.71 7.54 4.71
C VAL A 137 9.08 7.16 5.29
N LEU A 138 9.26 5.90 5.67
CA LEU A 138 10.44 5.46 6.41
C LEU A 138 11.69 5.44 5.57
N VAL A 139 11.58 5.03 4.30
CA VAL A 139 12.73 4.97 3.43
C VAL A 139 13.36 6.35 3.31
N PRO A 140 12.65 7.41 2.87
CA PRO A 140 13.21 8.76 2.84
C PRO A 140 13.71 9.23 4.20
N ALA A 141 12.95 9.02 5.28
CA ALA A 141 13.34 9.47 6.60
C ALA A 141 14.67 8.86 7.08
N LEU A 142 14.93 7.58 6.79
CA LEU A 142 16.12 6.87 7.25
C LEU A 142 17.29 6.96 6.26
N TYR A 143 17.02 7.18 4.97
CA TYR A 143 18.01 7.08 3.90
C TYR A 143 18.46 8.45 3.36
N TRP A 144 17.55 9.43 3.26
CA TRP A 144 17.89 10.74 2.69
C TRP A 144 18.85 11.60 3.52
N PRO A 145 18.86 11.56 4.86
CA PRO A 145 19.87 12.32 5.61
C PRO A 145 21.31 11.95 5.25
N TYR A 146 21.52 10.78 4.64
CA TYR A 146 22.83 10.20 4.36
C TYR A 146 23.19 10.17 2.87
N THR A 147 22.29 10.60 1.99
CA THR A 147 22.54 10.58 0.55
C THR A 147 22.30 11.94 -0.08
N TYR A 148 23.19 12.32 -1.00
CA TYR A 148 23.00 13.51 -1.80
C TYR A 148 21.90 13.21 -2.84
N VAL A 149 20.69 13.67 -2.56
CA VAL A 149 19.55 13.54 -3.47
C VAL A 149 19.44 14.84 -4.26
N SER A 150 19.31 14.73 -5.59
CA SER A 150 19.03 15.91 -6.42
C SER A 150 17.69 16.54 -6.01
N THR A 151 17.57 17.87 -6.13
CA THR A 151 16.31 18.57 -5.80
C THR A 151 15.12 17.99 -6.56
N GLN A 152 15.34 17.55 -7.82
CA GLN A 152 14.29 16.94 -8.64
C GLN A 152 13.82 15.59 -8.07
N ALA A 153 14.74 14.71 -7.67
CA ALA A 153 14.40 13.42 -7.06
C ALA A 153 13.69 13.61 -5.71
N TYR A 154 14.09 14.62 -4.94
CA TYR A 154 13.42 14.99 -3.69
C TYR A 154 11.95 15.39 -3.94
N VAL A 155 11.70 16.30 -4.88
CA VAL A 155 10.33 16.76 -5.21
C VAL A 155 9.44 15.61 -5.70
N LEU A 156 9.97 14.76 -6.58
CA LEU A 156 9.23 13.62 -7.11
C LEU A 156 8.82 12.68 -5.98
N GLN A 157 9.76 12.29 -5.12
CA GLN A 157 9.46 11.37 -4.02
C GLN A 157 8.56 12.00 -2.96
N SER A 158 8.80 13.25 -2.55
CA SER A 158 7.94 13.93 -1.55
C SER A 158 6.50 14.07 -2.04
N SER A 159 6.28 14.27 -3.35
CA SER A 159 4.93 14.29 -3.91
C SER A 159 4.29 12.90 -3.95
N ALA A 160 5.04 11.83 -4.23
CA ALA A 160 4.55 10.45 -4.10
C ALA A 160 4.09 10.15 -2.66
N ILE A 161 4.90 10.52 -1.66
CA ILE A 161 4.57 10.38 -0.24
C ILE A 161 3.29 11.12 0.10
N ALA A 162 3.19 12.39 -0.33
CA ALA A 162 2.02 13.22 -0.05
C ALA A 162 0.74 12.62 -0.65
N LEU A 163 0.78 12.17 -1.90
CA LEU A 163 -0.36 11.50 -2.56
C LEU A 163 -0.77 10.23 -1.83
N LEU A 164 0.20 9.43 -1.41
CA LEU A 164 -0.04 8.15 -0.74
C LEU A 164 -0.56 8.33 0.69
N LEU A 165 -0.03 9.28 1.45
CA LEU A 165 -0.55 9.64 2.77
C LEU A 165 -1.97 10.20 2.67
N LEU A 166 -2.24 11.04 1.66
CA LEU A 166 -3.58 11.53 1.38
C LEU A 166 -4.53 10.37 1.04
N GLU A 167 -4.10 9.41 0.22
CA GLU A 167 -4.89 8.22 -0.09
C GLU A 167 -5.19 7.41 1.18
N VAL A 168 -4.25 7.24 2.10
CA VAL A 168 -4.53 6.55 3.36
C VAL A 168 -5.51 7.34 4.23
N MET A 169 -5.32 8.66 4.36
CA MET A 169 -6.23 9.52 5.12
C MET A 169 -7.66 9.45 4.58
N LEU A 170 -7.82 9.41 3.25
CA LEU A 170 -9.12 9.37 2.60
C LEU A 170 -9.76 7.98 2.63
N SER A 171 -8.97 6.92 2.43
CA SER A 171 -9.44 5.53 2.43
C SER A 171 -9.63 4.94 3.82
N ARG A 172 -9.25 5.68 4.88
CA ARG A 172 -9.33 5.25 6.29
C ARG A 172 -8.69 3.89 6.53
N ALA A 173 -7.69 3.54 5.72
CA ALA A 173 -6.98 2.29 5.91
C ALA A 173 -6.34 2.30 7.32
N PRO A 174 -6.54 1.24 8.11
CA PRO A 174 -6.10 1.20 9.49
C PRO A 174 -4.58 1.07 9.50
N PHE A 175 -3.88 2.16 9.80
CA PHE A 175 -2.42 2.14 9.93
C PHE A 175 -1.93 1.29 11.10
N ILE A 176 -2.73 1.14 12.16
CA ILE A 176 -2.38 0.32 13.34
C ILE A 176 -2.84 -1.12 13.09
N SER A 177 -2.17 -1.78 12.15
CA SER A 177 -2.32 -3.20 11.85
C SER A 177 -1.10 -3.95 12.37
N TYR A 178 -1.26 -5.19 12.85
CA TYR A 178 -0.12 -6.09 13.09
C TYR A 178 0.79 -6.17 11.85
N HIS A 179 0.22 -6.03 10.64
CA HIS A 179 0.97 -6.04 9.38
C HIS A 179 1.86 -4.80 9.23
N TRP A 180 1.41 -3.66 9.75
CA TRP A 180 2.23 -2.45 9.83
C TRP A 180 3.41 -2.64 10.79
N GLN A 181 3.21 -3.32 11.92
CA GLN A 181 4.30 -3.63 12.86
C GLN A 181 5.32 -4.59 12.24
N VAL A 182 4.87 -5.64 11.56
CA VAL A 182 5.75 -6.58 10.86
C VAL A 182 6.48 -5.91 9.70
N TRP A 183 5.80 -5.05 8.96
CA TRP A 183 6.42 -4.30 7.87
C TRP A 183 7.44 -3.27 8.41
N LEU A 184 7.11 -2.56 9.49
CA LEU A 184 8.03 -1.67 10.20
C LEU A 184 9.28 -2.43 10.65
N LEU A 185 9.08 -3.62 11.22
CA LEU A 185 10.16 -4.50 11.65
C LEU A 185 11.01 -4.94 10.45
N PHE A 186 10.38 -5.29 9.33
CA PHE A 186 11.08 -5.61 8.08
C PHE A 186 11.93 -4.44 7.59
N CYS A 187 11.37 -3.23 7.49
CA CYS A 187 12.13 -2.10 6.99
C CYS A 187 13.21 -1.63 7.98
N SER A 188 12.95 -1.74 9.28
CA SER A 188 13.97 -1.47 10.30
C SER A 188 15.09 -2.49 10.21
N ALA A 189 14.78 -3.79 10.05
CA ALA A 189 15.77 -4.85 9.88
C ALA A 189 16.54 -4.70 8.57
N TYR A 190 15.85 -4.40 7.46
CA TYR A 190 16.49 -4.15 6.16
C TYR A 190 17.46 -2.97 6.24
N VAL A 191 17.01 -1.84 6.78
CA VAL A 191 17.85 -0.66 6.94
C VAL A 191 19.03 -0.98 7.85
N ALA A 192 18.83 -1.66 8.99
CA ALA A 192 19.90 -2.07 9.89
C ALA A 192 20.93 -2.99 9.21
N VAL A 193 20.48 -3.98 8.45
CA VAL A 193 21.36 -4.91 7.71
C VAL A 193 22.14 -4.17 6.61
N MET A 194 21.50 -3.27 5.88
CA MET A 194 22.17 -2.43 4.88
C MET A 194 23.21 -1.50 5.53
N TRP A 195 22.90 -0.94 6.70
CA TRP A 195 23.83 -0.12 7.49
C TRP A 195 25.04 -0.92 7.97
N ILE A 196 24.82 -2.11 8.54
CA ILE A 196 25.90 -2.99 9.00
C ILE A 196 26.80 -3.35 7.82
N HIS A 197 26.21 -3.75 6.70
CA HIS A 197 26.99 -4.07 5.52
C HIS A 197 27.81 -2.88 5.02
N ALA A 198 27.20 -1.69 4.94
CA ALA A 198 27.90 -0.50 4.51
C ALA A 198 29.07 -0.14 5.43
N ALA A 199 28.88 -0.25 6.75
CA ALA A 199 29.92 -0.01 7.73
C ALA A 199 31.08 -1.03 7.64
N VAL A 200 30.79 -2.28 7.25
CA VAL A 200 31.81 -3.34 7.13
C VAL A 200 32.58 -3.25 5.81
N THR A 201 31.93 -2.83 4.74
CA THR A 201 32.49 -2.91 3.38
C THR A 201 32.93 -1.57 2.81
N ASP A 202 32.69 -0.48 3.53
CA ASP A 202 32.77 0.91 3.04
C ASP A 202 31.97 1.14 1.73
N LYS A 203 31.04 0.24 1.44
CA LYS A 203 30.24 0.21 0.22
C LYS A 203 28.77 0.13 0.59
N TRP A 204 28.05 1.19 0.27
CA TRP A 204 26.60 1.18 0.38
C TRP A 204 26.02 0.24 -0.68
N ILE A 205 25.45 -0.92 -0.31
CA ILE A 205 24.93 -1.91 -1.28
C ILE A 205 23.89 -1.30 -2.20
N CYS A 206 23.04 -0.40 -1.70
CA CYS A 206 22.03 0.18 -2.57
C CYS A 206 22.68 0.93 -3.75
N ALA A 207 23.98 1.29 -3.67
CA ALA A 207 24.76 1.93 -4.72
C ALA A 207 24.93 1.15 -6.02
N ARG A 208 24.89 -0.17 -5.94
CA ARG A 208 24.74 -1.05 -7.09
C ARG A 208 24.04 -2.28 -6.55
N LEU A 209 22.80 -2.53 -6.98
CA LEU A 209 22.25 -3.88 -7.01
C LEU A 209 23.12 -4.70 -7.96
N ASP A 210 24.28 -5.11 -7.45
CA ASP A 210 25.24 -5.90 -8.17
C ASP A 210 24.75 -7.34 -8.07
N TRP A 211 23.80 -7.68 -8.94
CA TRP A 211 23.27 -9.03 -9.08
C TRP A 211 24.37 -10.05 -9.43
N SER A 212 25.56 -9.59 -9.83
CA SER A 212 26.72 -10.45 -10.03
C SER A 212 27.43 -10.84 -8.72
N ASN A 213 27.14 -10.16 -7.60
CA ASN A 213 27.71 -10.47 -6.30
C ASN A 213 26.82 -11.44 -5.51
N ALA A 214 27.26 -12.70 -5.39
CA ALA A 214 26.54 -13.76 -4.67
C ALA A 214 26.23 -13.42 -3.20
N SER A 215 27.04 -12.57 -2.57
CA SER A 215 26.88 -12.12 -1.18
C SER A 215 25.59 -11.31 -0.99
N SER A 216 25.25 -10.48 -1.97
CA SER A 216 24.04 -9.65 -1.95
C SER A 216 22.79 -10.52 -2.08
N ILE A 217 22.82 -11.53 -2.96
CA ILE A 217 21.73 -12.50 -3.13
C ILE A 217 21.46 -13.25 -1.82
N LEU A 218 22.52 -13.73 -1.14
CA LEU A 218 22.38 -14.39 0.15
C LEU A 218 21.77 -13.47 1.21
N LEU A 219 22.20 -12.22 1.30
CA LEU A 219 21.62 -11.22 2.22
C LEU A 219 20.14 -10.97 1.94
N TYR A 220 19.72 -10.89 0.67
CA TYR A 220 18.32 -10.72 0.31
C TYR A 220 17.48 -11.96 0.64
N ILE A 221 17.99 -13.16 0.39
CA ILE A 221 17.32 -14.42 0.75
C ILE A 221 17.23 -14.55 2.28
N SER A 222 18.30 -14.26 3.02
CA SER A 222 18.30 -14.30 4.49
C SER A 222 17.32 -13.30 5.09
N LEU A 223 17.23 -12.10 4.53
CA LEU A 223 16.23 -11.11 4.91
C LEU A 223 14.80 -11.64 4.65
N LEU A 224 14.55 -12.24 3.47
CA LEU A 224 13.27 -12.84 3.14
C LEU A 224 12.89 -13.98 4.10
N LEU A 225 13.85 -14.84 4.43
CA LEU A 225 13.66 -15.94 5.38
C LEU A 225 13.41 -15.43 6.81
N LEU A 226 14.13 -14.39 7.24
CA LEU A 226 13.90 -13.76 8.54
C LEU A 226 12.48 -13.20 8.63
N ILE A 227 11.97 -12.57 7.57
CA ILE A 227 10.58 -12.10 7.50
C ILE A 227 9.61 -13.26 7.62
N ILE A 228 9.84 -14.35 6.87
CA ILE A 228 8.98 -15.54 6.91
C ILE A 228 8.97 -16.12 8.34
N VAL A 229 10.13 -16.22 9.00
CA VAL A 229 10.22 -16.68 10.39
C VAL A 229 9.47 -15.74 11.33
N MET A 230 9.67 -14.42 11.23
CA MET A 230 8.97 -13.43 12.06
C MET A 230 7.47 -13.36 11.77
N TRP A 231 7.01 -13.84 10.61
CA TRP A 231 5.61 -13.94 10.25
C TRP A 231 4.91 -15.14 10.89
N PHE A 232 5.64 -16.25 11.08
CA PHE A 232 5.09 -17.51 11.59
C PHE A 232 5.41 -17.81 13.07
N ALA A 233 6.34 -17.05 13.68
CA ALA A 233 6.71 -17.13 15.10
C ALA A 233 5.84 -16.20 15.95
#